data_AF-A0A562D135-F1
#
_entry.id   AF-A0A562D135-F1
#
_cell.length_a   1.000
_cell.length_b   1.000
_cell.length_c   1.000
_cell.angle_alpha   90.00
_cell.angle_beta   90.00
_cell.angle_gamma   90.00
#
_symmetry.space_group_name_H-M   'P 1'
#
loop_
_entity.id
_entity.type
_entity.pdbx_description
1 polymer ?
#
loop_
_entity_poly.entity_id
_entity_poly.type
_entity_poly.pdbx_seq_one_letter_code
_entity_poly.pdbx_strand_id
1 'polypeptide(L)'
;MCSAGLADSALVHALDAVTAFLDASGDHEWRIVELRNQARRVTSSATHPDILDLSLLADGDAWAGPARDVALSLPAGDIAPLVRLLGDLGPRKPPQRWWKSVDEALKSPPARQLLRQWLELAAATAVVPEWPGSKVGYCAGVLFVGTNVDVVRAAVLSTSRLRDETWPTDLLAELARRGSAHNGMAGIPEALALKVASAAVDALVLRANQVDHAALAILLTELNRRDLIKRINAALP
;
A
#
# COMPACT_ATOMS: atom_id res chain seq x y z
N MET A 1 -3.18 23.22 -18.01
CA MET A 1 -3.08 23.55 -16.56
C MET A 1 -3.90 24.80 -16.31
N CYS A 2 -4.96 24.71 -15.51
CA CYS A 2 -5.72 25.89 -15.11
C CYS A 2 -4.97 26.71 -14.05
N SER A 3 -5.33 27.98 -13.89
CA SER A 3 -4.67 29.00 -13.05
C SER A 3 -4.54 28.67 -11.55
N ALA A 4 -5.09 27.54 -11.09
CA ALA A 4 -4.99 27.05 -9.72
C ALA A 4 -4.11 25.78 -9.55
N GLY A 5 -3.38 25.35 -10.60
CA GLY A 5 -2.61 24.10 -10.55
C GLY A 5 -3.47 22.83 -10.69
N LEU A 6 -4.75 22.99 -11.03
CA LEU A 6 -5.66 21.91 -11.37
C LEU A 6 -5.42 21.43 -12.81
N ALA A 7 -5.50 20.12 -13.02
CA ALA A 7 -5.58 19.55 -14.36
C ALA A 7 -6.80 20.13 -15.08
N ASP A 8 -6.63 20.61 -16.32
CA ASP A 8 -7.81 21.01 -17.09
C ASP A 8 -8.58 19.75 -17.55
N SER A 9 -9.85 19.93 -17.91
CA SER A 9 -10.72 18.81 -18.30
C SER A 9 -10.19 18.05 -19.53
N ALA A 10 -9.47 18.70 -20.43
CA ALA A 10 -8.89 18.05 -21.60
C ALA A 10 -7.73 17.12 -21.20
N LEU A 11 -6.92 17.50 -20.20
CA LEU A 11 -5.90 16.63 -19.63
C LEU A 11 -6.51 15.41 -18.92
N VAL A 12 -7.58 15.60 -18.14
CA VAL A 12 -8.27 14.47 -17.47
C VAL A 12 -8.86 13.50 -18.50
N HIS A 13 -9.57 14.01 -19.52
CA HIS A 13 -10.11 13.18 -20.60
C HIS A 13 -9.02 12.44 -21.39
N ALA A 14 -7.87 13.07 -21.64
CA ALA A 14 -6.75 12.42 -22.29
C ALA A 14 -6.16 11.30 -21.42
N LEU A 15 -6.05 11.50 -20.11
CA LEU A 15 -5.57 10.49 -19.16
C LEU A 15 -6.54 9.31 -19.03
N ASP A 16 -7.85 9.56 -19.03
CA ASP A 16 -8.87 8.51 -19.04
C ASP A 16 -8.79 7.68 -20.31
N ALA A 17 -8.66 8.32 -21.48
CA ALA A 17 -8.50 7.63 -22.75
C ALA A 17 -7.24 6.77 -22.82
N VAL A 18 -6.11 7.26 -22.29
CA VAL A 18 -4.85 6.51 -22.18
C VAL A 18 -5.01 5.33 -21.21
N THR A 19 -5.67 5.52 -20.07
CA THR A 19 -5.89 4.45 -19.09
C THR A 19 -6.78 3.35 -19.69
N ALA A 20 -7.88 3.72 -20.34
CA ALA A 20 -8.78 2.79 -21.02
C ALA A 20 -8.09 2.00 -22.15
N PHE A 21 -7.22 2.65 -22.94
CA PHE A 21 -6.41 1.99 -23.96
C PHE A 21 -5.46 0.94 -23.35
N LEU A 22 -4.77 1.31 -22.27
CA LEU A 22 -3.83 0.41 -21.58
C LEU A 22 -4.53 -0.74 -20.86
N ASP A 23 -5.75 -0.53 -20.36
CA ASP A 23 -6.59 -1.58 -19.78
C ASP A 23 -7.11 -2.56 -20.84
N ALA A 24 -7.34 -2.09 -22.07
CA ALA A 24 -7.75 -2.93 -23.19
C ALA A 24 -6.58 -3.68 -23.88
N SER A 25 -5.34 -3.27 -23.61
CA SER A 25 -4.15 -3.89 -24.18
C SER A 25 -3.74 -5.15 -23.41
N GLY A 26 -3.35 -6.21 -24.12
CA GLY A 26 -2.93 -7.47 -23.51
C GLY A 26 -1.62 -7.35 -22.74
N ASP A 27 -1.50 -8.07 -21.62
CA ASP A 27 -0.34 -8.00 -20.71
C ASP A 27 0.99 -8.51 -21.32
N HIS A 28 0.96 -9.06 -22.54
CA HIS A 28 2.12 -9.59 -23.26
C HIS A 28 2.97 -8.52 -23.94
N GLU A 29 2.49 -7.28 -24.02
CA GLU A 29 3.23 -6.18 -24.64
C GLU A 29 4.21 -5.53 -23.65
N TRP A 30 5.43 -5.29 -24.12
CA TRP A 30 6.54 -4.76 -23.33
C TRP A 30 6.15 -3.44 -22.63
N ARG A 31 6.25 -3.43 -21.29
CA ARG A 31 5.97 -2.30 -20.38
C ARG A 31 4.51 -1.85 -20.24
N ILE A 32 3.53 -2.56 -20.80
CA ILE A 32 2.12 -2.18 -20.65
C ILE A 32 1.67 -2.15 -19.18
N VAL A 33 2.07 -3.13 -18.37
CA VAL A 33 1.73 -3.15 -16.93
C VAL A 33 2.33 -1.95 -16.19
N GLU A 34 3.58 -1.58 -16.51
CA GLU A 34 4.24 -0.40 -15.92
C GLU A 34 3.54 0.90 -16.33
N LEU A 35 3.23 1.04 -17.62
CA LEU A 35 2.53 2.20 -18.17
C LEU A 35 1.12 2.34 -17.62
N ARG A 36 0.39 1.23 -17.47
CA ARG A 36 -0.97 1.20 -16.87
C ARG A 36 -0.93 1.68 -15.43
N ASN A 37 0.01 1.17 -14.65
CA ASN A 37 0.21 1.59 -13.26
C ASN A 37 0.61 3.07 -13.15
N GLN A 38 1.43 3.56 -14.09
CA GLN A 38 1.82 4.96 -14.15
C GLN A 38 0.65 5.86 -14.57
N ALA A 39 -0.14 5.45 -15.58
CA ALA A 39 -1.31 6.17 -16.04
C ALA A 39 -2.33 6.34 -14.92
N ARG A 40 -2.72 5.26 -14.24
CA ARG A 40 -3.65 5.30 -13.09
C ARG A 40 -3.19 6.25 -11.99
N ARG A 41 -1.89 6.29 -11.69
CA ARG A 41 -1.33 7.25 -10.73
C ARG A 41 -1.44 8.68 -11.21
N VAL A 42 -1.10 8.96 -12.46
CA VAL A 42 -1.19 10.31 -13.02
C VAL A 42 -2.64 10.79 -13.08
N THR A 43 -3.57 9.92 -13.47
CA THR A 43 -5.02 10.20 -13.43
C THR A 43 -5.46 10.53 -12.00
N SER A 44 -5.08 9.70 -11.02
CA SER A 44 -5.41 9.95 -9.61
C SER A 44 -4.82 11.25 -9.05
N SER A 45 -3.59 11.59 -9.43
CA SER A 45 -3.00 12.88 -9.12
C SER A 45 -3.64 14.05 -9.88
N ALA A 46 -4.37 13.81 -10.98
CA ALA A 46 -5.08 14.84 -11.75
C ALA A 46 -6.53 15.03 -11.31
N THR A 47 -7.13 14.02 -10.65
CA THR A 47 -8.49 14.07 -10.08
C THR A 47 -8.64 15.24 -9.11
N HIS A 48 -9.81 15.91 -9.10
CA HIS A 48 -10.07 17.03 -8.19
C HIS A 48 -9.90 16.58 -6.73
N PRO A 49 -9.26 17.37 -5.84
CA PRO A 49 -8.96 16.95 -4.47
C PRO A 49 -10.19 16.56 -3.64
N ASP A 50 -11.37 17.07 -4.00
CA ASP A 50 -12.64 16.76 -3.32
C ASP A 50 -13.27 15.43 -3.78
N ILE A 51 -12.73 14.79 -4.81
CA ILE A 51 -13.23 13.53 -5.35
C ILE A 51 -12.40 12.38 -4.77
N LEU A 52 -13.10 11.43 -4.16
CA LEU A 52 -12.51 10.16 -3.76
C LEU A 52 -12.20 9.31 -5.00
N ASP A 53 -10.92 9.17 -5.32
CA ASP A 53 -10.46 8.33 -6.42
C ASP A 53 -9.92 6.99 -5.92
N LEU A 54 -10.56 5.90 -6.35
CA LEU A 54 -10.19 4.52 -6.02
C LEU A 54 -9.69 3.73 -7.24
N SER A 55 -9.53 4.37 -8.40
CA SER A 55 -9.04 3.74 -9.64
C SER A 55 -7.59 3.24 -9.52
N LEU A 56 -6.85 3.80 -8.55
CA LEU A 56 -5.48 3.39 -8.21
C LEU A 56 -5.39 1.97 -7.63
N LEU A 57 -6.50 1.46 -7.07
CA LEU A 57 -6.60 0.11 -6.54
C LEU A 57 -6.77 -0.84 -7.73
N ALA A 58 -5.83 -1.75 -7.92
CA ALA A 58 -5.87 -2.74 -8.99
C ALA A 58 -6.72 -3.94 -8.60
N ASP A 59 -7.46 -4.52 -9.54
CA ASP A 59 -8.11 -5.81 -9.34
C ASP A 59 -7.10 -6.96 -9.43
N GLY A 60 -7.43 -8.10 -8.83
CA GLY A 60 -6.64 -9.34 -8.94
C GLY A 60 -6.09 -9.88 -7.62
N ASP A 61 -6.21 -9.13 -6.53
CA ASP A 61 -5.97 -9.66 -5.17
C ASP A 61 -7.25 -9.68 -4.32
N ALA A 62 -7.16 -10.30 -3.14
CA ALA A 62 -8.27 -10.41 -2.19
C ALA A 62 -8.46 -9.16 -1.32
N TRP A 63 -7.66 -8.11 -1.50
CA TRP A 63 -7.68 -6.91 -0.67
C TRP A 63 -8.44 -5.75 -1.33
N ALA A 64 -8.23 -5.51 -2.62
CA ALA A 64 -8.70 -4.30 -3.30
C ALA A 64 -10.23 -4.12 -3.29
N GLY A 65 -10.99 -5.19 -3.54
CA GLY A 65 -12.46 -5.16 -3.49
C GLY A 65 -12.99 -4.71 -2.12
N PRO A 66 -12.71 -5.46 -1.05
CA PRO A 66 -13.09 -5.07 0.31
C PRO A 66 -12.58 -3.69 0.74
N ALA A 67 -11.38 -3.29 0.30
CA ALA A 67 -10.83 -1.98 0.60
C ALA A 67 -11.63 -0.84 -0.06
N ARG A 68 -12.15 -1.05 -1.28
CA ARG A 68 -13.09 -0.11 -1.93
C ARG A 68 -14.41 -0.03 -1.16
N ASP A 69 -14.97 -1.16 -0.75
CA ASP A 69 -16.24 -1.20 -0.01
C ASP A 69 -16.14 -0.41 1.30
N VAL A 70 -15.03 -0.58 2.03
CA VAL A 70 -14.72 0.20 3.22
C VAL A 70 -14.63 1.69 2.92
N ALA A 71 -13.88 2.09 1.88
CA ALA A 71 -13.73 3.50 1.53
C ALA A 71 -15.06 4.15 1.15
N LEU A 72 -15.90 3.43 0.39
CA LEU A 72 -17.23 3.90 -0.03
C LEU A 72 -18.23 4.00 1.14
N SER A 73 -17.98 3.32 2.26
CA SER A 73 -18.81 3.41 3.46
C SER A 73 -18.52 4.63 4.34
N LEU A 74 -17.47 5.39 4.04
CA LEU A 74 -17.01 6.54 4.84
C LEU A 74 -17.23 7.87 4.08
N PRO A 75 -17.29 9.02 4.80
CA PRO A 75 -17.48 10.33 4.15
C PRO A 75 -16.30 10.67 3.21
N ALA A 76 -16.56 10.73 1.91
CA ALA A 76 -15.54 10.92 0.88
C ALA A 76 -14.63 12.14 1.13
N GLY A 77 -15.20 13.28 1.52
CA GLY A 77 -14.43 14.50 1.80
C GLY A 77 -13.45 14.37 2.97
N ASP A 78 -13.75 13.48 3.92
CA ASP A 78 -12.91 13.26 5.11
C ASP A 78 -11.78 12.25 4.87
N ILE A 79 -11.88 11.42 3.83
CA ILE A 79 -10.94 10.34 3.54
C ILE A 79 -10.14 10.53 2.24
N ALA A 80 -10.66 11.28 1.27
CA ALA A 80 -10.01 11.51 -0.03
C ALA A 80 -8.57 12.07 0.11
N PRO A 81 -8.28 13.02 1.02
CA PRO A 81 -6.90 13.49 1.22
C PRO A 81 -5.93 12.38 1.60
N LEU A 82 -6.35 11.47 2.49
CA LEU A 82 -5.51 10.33 2.88
C LEU A 82 -5.32 9.37 1.71
N VAL A 83 -6.40 8.93 1.06
CA VAL A 83 -6.35 7.97 -0.06
C VAL A 83 -5.40 8.45 -1.16
N ARG A 84 -5.48 9.73 -1.52
CA ARG A 84 -4.59 10.36 -2.50
C ARG A 84 -3.12 10.31 -2.07
N LEU A 85 -2.81 10.68 -0.83
CA LEU A 85 -1.44 10.62 -0.30
C LEU A 85 -0.87 9.21 -0.35
N LEU A 86 -1.70 8.19 -0.08
CA LEU A 86 -1.28 6.79 -0.13
C LEU A 86 -1.00 6.35 -1.57
N GLY A 87 -1.84 6.74 -2.53
CA GLY A 87 -1.65 6.46 -3.96
C GLY A 87 -0.43 7.16 -4.58
N ASP A 88 -0.26 8.45 -4.28
CA ASP A 88 0.77 9.32 -4.88
C ASP A 88 2.21 8.92 -4.48
N LEU A 89 2.38 8.25 -3.33
CA LEU A 89 3.71 7.86 -2.86
C LEU A 89 4.41 6.89 -3.83
N GLY A 90 3.66 5.98 -4.46
CA GLY A 90 4.20 4.92 -5.33
C GLY A 90 5.32 4.13 -4.64
N PRO A 91 6.38 3.66 -5.33
CA PRO A 91 7.48 2.91 -4.72
C PRO A 91 8.53 3.81 -4.03
N ARG A 92 8.34 5.13 -4.02
CA ARG A 92 9.36 6.09 -3.59
C ARG A 92 9.51 6.10 -2.05
N LYS A 93 10.67 6.55 -1.57
CA LYS A 93 10.82 6.89 -0.15
C LYS A 93 9.97 8.12 0.18
N PRO A 94 9.30 8.18 1.34
CA PRO A 94 8.45 9.32 1.67
C PRO A 94 9.26 10.59 1.94
N PRO A 95 9.04 11.69 1.18
CA PRO A 95 9.69 12.96 1.45
C PRO A 95 9.08 13.62 2.70
N GLN A 96 9.80 14.54 3.33
CA GLN A 96 9.32 15.25 4.54
C GLN A 96 7.96 15.92 4.37
N ARG A 97 7.67 16.46 3.18
CA ARG A 97 6.36 17.05 2.85
C ARG A 97 5.21 16.03 2.92
N TRP A 98 5.45 14.79 2.51
CA TRP A 98 4.44 13.73 2.52
C TRP A 98 4.04 13.40 3.95
N TRP A 99 5.04 13.30 4.84
CA TRP A 99 4.80 13.09 6.27
C TRP A 99 3.93 14.18 6.90
N LYS A 100 4.20 15.45 6.60
CA LYS A 100 3.37 16.57 7.08
C LYS A 100 1.93 16.47 6.58
N SER A 101 1.74 16.10 5.31
CA SER A 101 0.40 15.93 4.74
C SER A 101 -0.35 14.73 5.33
N VAL A 102 0.35 13.64 5.64
CA VAL A 102 -0.22 12.48 6.35
C VAL A 102 -0.64 12.87 7.76
N ASP A 103 0.20 13.61 8.50
CA ASP A 103 -0.13 14.12 9.84
C ASP A 103 -1.43 14.96 9.81
N GLU A 104 -1.60 15.81 8.79
CA GLU A 104 -2.81 16.61 8.61
C GLU A 104 -4.04 15.74 8.30
N ALA A 105 -3.92 14.83 7.32
CA ALA A 105 -5.02 13.97 6.90
C ALA A 105 -5.51 13.06 8.05
N LEU A 106 -4.59 12.56 8.88
CA LEU A 106 -4.91 11.71 10.02
C LEU A 106 -5.55 12.44 11.21
N LYS A 107 -5.72 13.77 11.17
CA LYS A 107 -6.56 14.47 12.17
C LYS A 107 -8.02 14.06 12.08
N SER A 108 -8.49 13.75 10.87
CA SER A 108 -9.84 13.25 10.57
C SER A 108 -10.08 11.86 11.19
N PRO A 109 -11.07 11.68 12.08
CA PRO A 109 -11.40 10.36 12.62
C PRO A 109 -11.80 9.34 11.55
N PRO A 110 -12.62 9.68 10.52
CA PRO A 110 -12.87 8.78 9.39
C PRO A 110 -11.60 8.35 8.65
N ALA A 111 -10.60 9.22 8.50
CA ALA A 111 -9.34 8.85 7.86
C ALA A 111 -8.54 7.83 8.68
N ARG A 112 -8.52 7.98 10.02
CA ARG A 112 -7.91 6.97 10.92
C ARG A 112 -8.67 5.65 10.89
N GLN A 113 -10.01 5.70 10.86
CA GLN A 113 -10.85 4.52 10.72
C GLN A 113 -10.58 3.79 9.41
N LEU A 114 -10.52 4.51 8.29
CA LEU A 114 -10.16 3.96 6.98
C LEU A 114 -8.81 3.25 7.04
N LEU A 115 -7.78 3.94 7.56
CA LEU A 115 -6.43 3.40 7.66
C LEU A 115 -6.40 2.09 8.44
N ARG A 116 -7.09 2.05 9.59
CA ARG A 116 -7.21 0.85 10.41
C ARG A 116 -7.86 -0.30 9.64
N GLN A 117 -9.05 -0.07 9.08
CA GLN A 117 -9.80 -1.12 8.38
C GLN A 117 -9.06 -1.63 7.14
N TRP A 118 -8.37 -0.75 6.39
CA TRP A 118 -7.52 -1.15 5.27
C TRP A 118 -6.35 -2.04 5.71
N LEU A 119 -5.75 -1.77 6.87
CA LEU A 119 -4.66 -2.60 7.41
C LEU A 119 -5.17 -3.92 8.01
N GLU A 120 -6.36 -3.95 8.61
CA GLU A 120 -7.03 -5.18 9.04
C GLU A 120 -7.29 -6.09 7.82
N LEU A 121 -7.84 -5.54 6.74
CA LEU A 121 -8.03 -6.25 5.48
C LEU A 121 -6.70 -6.71 4.86
N ALA A 122 -5.66 -5.86 4.90
CA ALA A 122 -4.35 -6.20 4.37
C ALA A 122 -3.70 -7.35 5.16
N ALA A 123 -3.83 -7.34 6.49
CA ALA A 123 -3.33 -8.39 7.36
C ALA A 123 -4.08 -9.71 7.15
N ALA A 124 -5.35 -9.67 6.71
CA ALA A 124 -6.18 -10.84 6.43
C ALA A 124 -6.20 -11.30 4.95
N THR A 125 -5.58 -10.55 4.01
CA THR A 125 -5.67 -10.82 2.57
C THR A 125 -5.18 -12.22 2.19
N ALA A 126 -5.80 -12.90 1.23
CA ALA A 126 -5.31 -14.21 0.78
C ALA A 126 -4.06 -14.09 -0.11
N VAL A 127 -3.25 -15.15 -0.17
CA VAL A 127 -2.20 -15.27 -1.19
C VAL A 127 -2.85 -15.62 -2.53
N VAL A 128 -2.53 -14.85 -3.55
CA VAL A 128 -3.04 -15.03 -4.93
C VAL A 128 -1.88 -15.32 -5.89
N PRO A 129 -2.15 -15.93 -7.06
CA PRO A 129 -1.14 -16.03 -8.11
C PRO A 129 -0.70 -14.64 -8.59
N GLU A 130 0.57 -14.47 -8.91
CA GLU A 130 1.11 -13.21 -9.46
C GLU A 130 0.47 -12.85 -10.82
N TRP A 131 0.13 -13.85 -11.63
CA TRP A 131 -0.37 -13.67 -12.99
C TRP A 131 -1.86 -14.03 -13.10
N PRO A 132 -2.68 -13.22 -13.80
CA PRO A 132 -4.08 -13.55 -14.07
C PRO A 132 -4.22 -14.92 -14.73
N GLY A 133 -5.20 -15.72 -14.29
CA GLY A 133 -5.47 -17.05 -14.84
C GLY A 133 -4.49 -18.15 -14.40
N SER A 134 -3.46 -17.82 -13.63
CA SER A 134 -2.52 -18.82 -13.07
C SER A 134 -3.01 -19.38 -11.72
N LYS A 135 -2.30 -20.40 -11.18
CA LYS A 135 -2.56 -20.98 -9.85
C LYS A 135 -1.33 -20.84 -8.96
N VAL A 136 -1.53 -20.57 -7.67
CA VAL A 136 -0.45 -20.56 -6.67
C VAL A 136 0.25 -21.93 -6.66
N GLY A 137 1.58 -21.94 -6.67
CA GLY A 137 2.40 -23.15 -6.74
C GLY A 137 2.86 -23.53 -8.16
N TYR A 138 2.14 -23.05 -9.20
CA TYR A 138 2.66 -23.05 -10.58
C TYR A 138 3.29 -21.71 -10.97
N CYS A 139 2.95 -20.65 -10.24
CA CYS A 139 3.54 -19.31 -10.34
C CYS A 139 3.81 -18.75 -8.93
N ALA A 140 4.56 -17.65 -8.85
CA ALA A 140 4.84 -16.96 -7.60
C ALA A 140 3.53 -16.53 -6.93
N GLY A 141 3.42 -16.77 -5.63
CA GLY A 141 2.35 -16.18 -4.82
C GLY A 141 2.67 -14.73 -4.48
N VAL A 142 1.64 -13.89 -4.42
CA VAL A 142 1.73 -12.51 -3.92
C VAL A 142 0.56 -12.22 -2.98
N LEU A 143 0.74 -11.28 -2.04
CA LEU A 143 -0.38 -10.78 -1.23
C LEU A 143 -1.14 -9.63 -1.90
N PHE A 144 -0.43 -8.84 -2.70
CA PHE A 144 -0.94 -7.64 -3.34
C PHE A 144 -0.43 -7.56 -4.78
N VAL A 145 -1.34 -7.33 -5.72
CA VAL A 145 -1.00 -7.23 -7.15
C VAL A 145 -0.71 -5.78 -7.55
N GLY A 146 0.12 -5.60 -8.58
CA GLY A 146 0.33 -4.30 -9.25
C GLY A 146 0.64 -3.15 -8.28
N THR A 147 -0.17 -2.08 -8.33
CA THR A 147 -0.01 -0.89 -7.49
C THR A 147 -0.45 -1.07 -6.05
N ASN A 148 -1.23 -2.10 -5.71
CA ASN A 148 -1.80 -2.28 -4.37
C ASN A 148 -0.70 -2.44 -3.32
N VAL A 149 0.40 -3.12 -3.66
CA VAL A 149 1.56 -3.27 -2.78
C VAL A 149 2.14 -1.92 -2.34
N ASP A 150 2.11 -0.92 -3.24
CA ASP A 150 2.66 0.40 -2.95
C ASP A 150 1.68 1.23 -2.09
N VAL A 151 0.38 1.06 -2.27
CA VAL A 151 -0.67 1.70 -1.46
C VAL A 151 -0.68 1.14 -0.05
N VAL A 152 -0.67 -0.19 0.10
CA VAL A 152 -0.59 -0.85 1.41
C VAL A 152 0.71 -0.48 2.12
N ARG A 153 1.83 -0.42 1.40
CA ARG A 153 3.10 0.07 1.98
C ARG A 153 2.96 1.50 2.51
N ALA A 154 2.33 2.40 1.75
CA ALA A 154 2.10 3.78 2.19
C ALA A 154 1.19 3.83 3.42
N ALA A 155 0.15 3.01 3.46
CA ALA A 155 -0.77 2.90 4.60
C ALA A 155 -0.01 2.45 5.85
N VAL A 156 0.78 1.39 5.72
CA VAL A 156 1.66 0.87 6.78
C VAL A 156 2.60 1.97 7.29
N LEU A 157 3.29 2.70 6.42
CA LEU A 157 4.20 3.78 6.83
C LEU A 157 3.46 4.91 7.57
N SER A 158 2.22 5.21 7.17
CA SER A 158 1.41 6.26 7.79
C SER A 158 1.11 5.99 9.27
N THR A 159 1.06 4.71 9.69
CA THR A 159 0.88 4.34 11.11
C THR A 159 1.99 4.83 12.03
N SER A 160 3.17 5.18 11.49
CA SER A 160 4.26 5.78 12.26
C SER A 160 3.91 7.14 12.88
N ARG A 161 2.80 7.75 12.42
CA ARG A 161 2.25 9.01 12.93
C ARG A 161 1.22 8.83 14.04
N LEU A 162 0.80 7.59 14.30
CA LEU A 162 -0.19 7.24 15.31
C LEU A 162 0.47 6.67 16.56
N ARG A 163 1.42 7.41 17.15
CA ARG A 163 2.29 6.92 18.25
C ARG A 163 1.53 6.52 19.50
N ASP A 164 0.41 7.19 19.76
CA ASP A 164 -0.42 6.99 20.95
C ASP A 164 -1.44 5.85 20.77
N GLU A 165 -1.60 5.32 19.55
CA GLU A 165 -2.55 4.26 19.26
C GLU A 165 -1.86 2.90 19.29
N THR A 166 -2.46 1.92 19.98
CA THR A 166 -1.86 0.58 20.15
C THR A 166 -2.31 -0.43 19.10
N TRP A 167 -3.47 -0.23 18.46
CA TRP A 167 -4.01 -1.17 17.46
C TRP A 167 -3.08 -1.45 16.26
N PRO A 168 -2.17 -0.54 15.80
CA PRO A 168 -1.33 -0.86 14.65
C PRO A 168 -0.35 -1.97 14.91
N THR A 169 0.12 -2.15 16.16
CA THR A 169 1.27 -3.01 16.47
C THR A 169 1.05 -4.45 16.00
N ASP A 170 -0.09 -5.06 16.32
CA ASP A 170 -0.40 -6.44 15.93
C ASP A 170 -0.55 -6.60 14.41
N LEU A 171 -1.17 -5.62 13.74
CA LEU A 171 -1.34 -5.61 12.29
C LEU A 171 0.00 -5.46 11.57
N LEU A 172 0.88 -4.59 12.07
CA LEU A 172 2.22 -4.39 11.53
C LEU A 172 3.08 -5.66 11.70
N ALA A 173 3.00 -6.31 12.87
CA ALA A 173 3.69 -7.58 13.09
C ALA A 173 3.19 -8.67 12.14
N GLU A 174 1.88 -8.79 11.96
CA GLU A 174 1.31 -9.76 11.02
C GLU A 174 1.72 -9.47 9.57
N LEU A 175 1.66 -8.21 9.13
CA LEU A 175 2.10 -7.81 7.80
C LEU A 175 3.61 -8.05 7.59
N ALA A 176 4.44 -7.86 8.62
CA ALA A 176 5.85 -8.20 8.58
C ALA A 176 6.09 -9.71 8.40
N ARG A 177 5.40 -10.56 9.18
CA ARG A 177 5.45 -12.01 9.05
C ARG A 177 5.00 -12.47 7.66
N ARG A 178 3.77 -12.12 7.29
CA ARG A 178 3.15 -12.58 6.04
C ARG A 178 3.88 -12.05 4.82
N GLY A 179 4.20 -10.76 4.79
CA GLY A 179 4.87 -10.14 3.65
C GLY A 179 6.31 -10.62 3.43
N SER A 180 6.97 -11.14 4.47
CA SER A 180 8.33 -11.66 4.39
C SER A 180 8.41 -13.17 4.12
N ALA A 181 7.29 -13.89 4.25
CA ALA A 181 7.21 -15.31 3.94
C ALA A 181 7.48 -15.58 2.45
N HIS A 182 8.04 -16.76 2.16
CA HIS A 182 8.46 -17.18 0.83
C HIS A 182 7.27 -17.28 -0.13
N ASN A 183 7.43 -16.83 -1.37
CA ASN A 183 6.36 -16.82 -2.40
C ASN A 183 5.99 -18.19 -3.00
N GLY A 184 6.51 -19.28 -2.42
CA GLY A 184 6.34 -20.65 -2.91
C GLY A 184 7.16 -21.07 -4.15
N MET A 185 7.90 -20.18 -4.83
CA MET A 185 8.62 -20.55 -6.05
C MET A 185 10.01 -21.14 -5.77
N ALA A 186 10.19 -22.44 -6.03
CA ALA A 186 11.45 -23.12 -5.76
C ALA A 186 12.65 -22.46 -6.47
N GLY A 187 13.71 -22.19 -5.71
CA GLY A 187 14.95 -21.60 -6.23
C GLY A 187 14.95 -20.07 -6.32
N ILE A 188 13.86 -19.39 -5.99
CA ILE A 188 13.79 -17.91 -5.96
C ILE A 188 13.51 -17.42 -4.54
N PRO A 189 14.40 -16.61 -3.92
CA PRO A 189 14.25 -16.16 -2.54
C PRO A 189 13.26 -14.98 -2.39
N GLU A 190 12.23 -14.93 -3.23
CA GLU A 190 11.26 -13.85 -3.25
C GLU A 190 10.19 -14.04 -2.17
N ALA A 191 9.75 -12.92 -1.61
CA ALA A 191 8.75 -12.90 -0.56
C ALA A 191 7.42 -12.39 -1.07
N LEU A 192 6.35 -12.80 -0.39
CA LEU A 192 4.97 -12.49 -0.76
C LEU A 192 4.65 -10.99 -0.90
N ALA A 193 5.29 -10.12 -0.10
CA ALA A 193 5.16 -8.67 -0.18
C ALA A 193 6.29 -7.95 0.58
N LEU A 194 7.54 -8.09 0.13
CA LEU A 194 8.70 -7.56 0.86
C LEU A 194 8.61 -6.05 1.16
N LYS A 195 8.10 -5.26 0.20
CA LYS A 195 7.95 -3.81 0.38
C LYS A 195 7.09 -3.48 1.60
N VAL A 196 6.00 -4.21 1.78
CA VAL A 196 5.05 -4.04 2.90
C VAL A 196 5.68 -4.53 4.19
N ALA A 197 6.33 -5.70 4.19
CA ALA A 197 7.00 -6.22 5.38
C ALA A 197 8.11 -5.28 5.88
N SER A 198 8.92 -4.75 4.96
CA SER A 198 9.97 -3.77 5.29
C SER A 198 9.38 -2.49 5.90
N ALA A 199 8.30 -1.98 5.30
CA ALA A 199 7.61 -0.81 5.82
C ALA A 199 6.98 -1.05 7.19
N ALA A 200 6.50 -2.27 7.46
CA ALA A 200 5.89 -2.61 8.75
C ALA A 200 6.93 -2.63 9.87
N VAL A 201 8.10 -3.24 9.61
CA VAL A 201 9.26 -3.14 10.52
C VAL A 201 9.68 -1.68 10.70
N ASP A 202 9.79 -0.90 9.62
CA ASP A 202 10.15 0.53 9.72
C ASP A 202 9.14 1.32 10.55
N ALA A 203 7.84 1.04 10.40
CA ALA A 203 6.80 1.72 11.17
C ALA A 203 6.88 1.39 12.67
N LEU A 204 7.09 0.12 13.03
CA LEU A 204 7.30 -0.30 14.43
C LEU A 204 8.54 0.39 15.03
N VAL A 205 9.65 0.41 14.29
CA VAL A 205 10.90 1.07 14.71
C VAL A 205 10.73 2.58 14.88
N LEU A 206 9.95 3.24 14.01
CA LEU A 206 9.73 4.69 14.09
C LEU A 206 8.77 5.12 15.21
N ARG A 207 7.83 4.23 15.59
CA ARG A 207 6.90 4.46 16.71
C ARG A 207 7.59 4.24 18.05
N ALA A 208 8.42 3.19 18.15
CA ALA A 208 9.32 2.91 19.26
C ALA A 208 8.67 2.95 20.66
N ASN A 209 7.39 2.56 20.78
CA ASN A 209 6.75 2.38 22.08
C ASN A 209 7.04 0.97 22.64
N GLN A 210 6.71 0.75 23.92
CA GLN A 210 7.02 -0.51 24.60
C GLN A 210 6.37 -1.73 23.93
N VAL A 211 5.15 -1.57 23.40
CA VAL A 211 4.42 -2.66 22.71
C VAL A 211 5.08 -2.97 21.37
N ASP A 212 5.51 -1.93 20.62
CA ASP A 212 6.22 -2.09 19.35
C ASP A 212 7.58 -2.76 19.54
N HIS A 213 8.31 -2.44 20.62
CA HIS A 213 9.56 -3.15 20.97
C HIS A 213 9.33 -4.62 21.29
N ALA A 214 8.28 -4.95 22.04
CA ALA A 214 7.92 -6.33 22.33
C ALA A 214 7.58 -7.10 21.03
N ALA A 215 6.80 -6.48 20.13
CA ALA A 215 6.49 -7.06 18.83
C ALA A 215 7.75 -7.26 17.96
N LEU A 216 8.67 -6.28 17.94
CA LEU A 216 9.96 -6.40 17.24
C LEU A 216 10.81 -7.56 17.80
N ALA A 217 10.84 -7.76 19.12
CA ALA A 217 11.55 -8.87 19.73
C ALA A 217 10.96 -10.24 19.34
N ILE A 218 9.63 -10.33 19.26
CA ILE A 218 8.95 -11.54 18.76
C ILE A 218 9.31 -11.78 17.30
N LEU A 219 9.18 -10.76 16.44
CA LEU A 219 9.52 -10.84 15.01
C LEU A 219 10.97 -11.28 14.78
N LEU A 220 11.90 -10.84 15.63
CA LEU A 220 13.30 -11.25 15.53
C LEU A 220 13.47 -12.78 15.56
N THR A 221 12.61 -13.47 16.31
CA THR A 221 12.64 -14.94 16.43
C THR A 221 11.84 -15.66 15.36
N GLU A 222 10.83 -15.00 14.78
CA GLU A 222 9.91 -15.61 13.82
C GLU A 222 10.33 -15.41 12.36
N LEU A 223 11.04 -14.31 12.06
CA LEU A 223 11.45 -13.98 10.69
C LEU A 223 12.69 -14.78 10.29
N ASN A 224 12.67 -15.33 9.07
CA ASN A 224 13.82 -16.04 8.47
C ASN A 224 14.66 -15.16 7.53
N ARG A 225 14.34 -13.86 7.43
CA ARG A 225 14.89 -12.92 6.46
C ARG A 225 16.01 -12.07 7.06
N ARG A 226 17.27 -12.36 6.69
CA ARG A 226 18.49 -11.73 7.25
C ARG A 226 18.48 -10.19 7.19
N ASP A 227 17.96 -9.61 6.13
CA ASP A 227 17.88 -8.16 5.94
C ASP A 227 16.93 -7.48 6.94
N LEU A 228 15.78 -8.08 7.19
CA LEU A 228 14.82 -7.60 8.20
C LEU A 228 15.33 -7.86 9.62
N ILE A 229 15.88 -9.04 9.89
CA ILE A 229 16.52 -9.39 11.17
C ILE A 229 17.60 -8.37 11.54
N LYS A 230 18.48 -8.02 10.60
CA LYS A 230 19.54 -7.02 10.82
C LYS A 230 18.95 -5.66 11.19
N ARG A 231 17.84 -5.27 10.57
CA ARG A 231 17.16 -4.00 10.86
C ARG A 231 16.53 -4.00 12.25
N ILE A 232 15.87 -5.09 12.62
CA ILE A 232 15.26 -5.28 13.94
C ILE A 232 16.33 -5.24 15.03
N ASN A 233 17.43 -5.98 14.86
CA ASN A 233 18.57 -5.99 15.80
C ASN A 233 19.19 -4.60 16.01
N ALA A 234 19.20 -3.76 14.99
CA ALA A 234 19.73 -2.40 15.12
C ALA A 234 18.79 -1.45 15.88
N ALA A 235 17.50 -1.82 16.03
CA ALA A 235 16.49 -1.02 16.68
C ALA A 235 16.17 -1.48 18.11
N LEU A 236 16.45 -2.74 18.45
CA LEU A 236 16.32 -3.27 19.80
C LEU A 236 17.56 -2.88 20.64
N PRO A 237 17.38 -2.32 21.85
CA PRO A 237 18.47 -1.92 22.74
C PRO A 237 19.23 -3.10 23.35
#